data_AF-A0A1C6IXI9-F1
#
_entry.id   AF-A0A1C6IXI9-F1
#
_cell.length_a   1.000
_cell.length_b   1.000
_cell.length_c   1.000
_cell.angle_alpha   90.00
_cell.angle_beta   90.00
_cell.angle_gamma   90.00
#
_symmetry.space_group_name_H-M   'P 1'
#
loop_
_entity.id
_entity.type
_entity.pdbx_description
1 polymer ?
#
loop_
_entity_poly.entity_id
_entity_poly.type
_entity_poly.pdbx_seq_one_letter_code
_entity_poly.pdbx_strand_id
1 'polypeptide(L)'
;MTDFPYICGEDISAINNKEFIRIETDKAQAIVIALDKSDIPYSARFRDTEMVLTFDGSYREQVESIITKAMSGDYEALLCELQVYGVPDGYYRLLGEVAELMNTTIGTLQARPDEIQLALCKTYTDFWLCDDASIQRELDRVISVNGRTVSDIQEHEKIKTQKKAPTAPTQDSAEKVRTFAELFENYQRRNANDYFTREAHKHLAEIARRRQSTEQERTIQTEELERKNRP
;
A
#
# COMPACT_ATOMS: atom_id res chain seq x y z
N MET A 1 23.22 1.40 33.38
CA MET A 1 23.00 1.99 32.04
C MET A 1 22.14 0.99 31.30
N THR A 2 20.86 1.27 31.11
CA THR A 2 19.93 0.36 30.43
C THR A 2 20.14 0.53 28.94
N ASP A 3 20.81 -0.42 28.30
CA ASP A 3 21.10 -0.37 26.86
C ASP A 3 19.82 -0.65 26.07
N PHE A 4 19.53 0.23 25.11
CA PHE A 4 18.52 0.01 24.08
C PHE A 4 19.26 -0.28 22.77
N PRO A 5 19.22 -1.53 22.26
CA PRO A 5 20.03 -1.93 21.11
C PRO A 5 19.56 -1.30 19.80
N TYR A 6 18.29 -0.92 19.71
CA TYR A 6 17.71 -0.33 18.50
C TYR A 6 17.38 1.14 18.73
N ILE A 7 17.83 1.99 17.79
CA ILE A 7 17.60 3.44 17.78
C ILE A 7 17.12 3.81 16.37
N CYS A 8 15.97 4.50 16.29
CA CYS A 8 15.34 4.93 15.04
C CYS A 8 14.81 6.37 15.17
N GLY A 9 14.56 7.02 14.02
CA GLY A 9 14.02 8.37 13.94
C GLY A 9 15.10 9.46 13.87
N GLU A 10 14.69 10.69 14.16
CA GLU A 10 15.50 11.90 14.12
C GLU A 10 16.29 12.12 15.43
N ASP A 11 17.19 13.09 15.43
CA ASP A 11 17.81 13.57 16.68
C ASP A 11 16.73 14.20 17.56
N ILE A 12 16.73 13.86 18.86
CA ILE A 12 15.84 14.46 19.86
C ILE A 12 15.91 15.99 19.82
N SER A 13 17.04 16.58 19.45
CA SER A 13 17.23 18.03 19.32
C SER A 13 16.43 18.65 18.16
N ALA A 14 16.10 17.88 17.12
CA ALA A 14 15.35 18.34 15.95
C ALA A 14 13.84 18.41 16.18
N ILE A 15 13.32 17.68 17.17
CA ILE A 15 11.90 17.67 17.51
C ILE A 15 11.55 18.95 18.29
N ASN A 16 10.55 19.69 17.84
CA ASN A 16 10.20 20.97 18.47
C ASN A 16 9.38 20.79 19.74
N ASN A 17 8.17 20.24 19.62
CA ASN A 17 7.25 20.06 20.73
C ASN A 17 7.40 18.64 21.33
N LYS A 18 8.47 18.41 22.11
CA LYS A 18 8.83 17.06 22.57
C LYS A 18 7.83 16.51 23.58
N GLU A 19 7.14 15.45 23.21
CA GLU A 19 6.43 14.57 24.14
C GLU A 19 7.19 13.25 24.31
N PHE A 20 7.07 12.65 25.49
CA PHE A 20 7.80 11.45 25.88
C PHE A 20 6.83 10.39 26.37
N ILE A 21 7.00 9.16 25.89
CA ILE A 21 6.26 7.99 26.36
C ILE A 21 7.18 6.77 26.45
N ARG A 22 6.91 5.93 27.44
CA ARG A 22 7.55 4.62 27.62
C ARG A 22 6.46 3.56 27.58
N ILE A 23 6.68 2.53 26.76
CA ILE A 23 5.68 1.52 26.44
C ILE A 23 6.34 0.15 26.57
N GLU A 24 5.70 -0.75 27.32
CA GLU A 24 6.07 -2.17 27.34
C GLU A 24 5.39 -2.84 26.15
N THR A 25 6.17 -3.25 25.16
CA THR A 25 5.65 -3.78 23.89
C THR A 25 6.69 -4.62 23.15
N ASP A 26 6.21 -5.68 22.50
CA ASP A 26 6.95 -6.50 21.53
C ASP A 26 6.73 -6.03 20.07
N LYS A 27 5.85 -5.04 19.86
CA LYS A 27 5.51 -4.47 18.54
C LYS A 27 6.23 -3.17 18.23
N ALA A 28 7.32 -2.88 18.93
CA ALA A 28 8.08 -1.64 18.75
C ALA A 28 8.47 -1.39 17.29
N GLN A 29 8.87 -2.45 16.56
CA GLN A 29 9.21 -2.36 15.14
C GLN A 29 8.03 -1.94 14.26
N ALA A 30 6.83 -2.46 14.51
CA ALA A 30 5.64 -2.11 13.75
C ALA A 30 5.24 -0.63 13.98
N ILE A 31 5.38 -0.17 15.22
CA ILE A 31 5.09 1.22 15.59
C ILE A 31 6.05 2.19 14.88
N VAL A 32 7.36 1.94 14.90
CA VAL A 32 8.32 2.85 14.23
C VAL A 32 8.12 2.90 12.71
N ILE A 33 7.79 1.77 12.08
CA ILE A 33 7.47 1.72 10.64
C ILE A 33 6.21 2.55 10.33
N ALA A 34 5.18 2.48 11.18
CA ALA A 34 3.98 3.29 11.00
C ALA A 34 4.25 4.79 11.19
N LEU A 35 5.07 5.16 12.18
CA LEU A 35 5.49 6.55 12.39
C LEU A 35 6.26 7.11 11.19
N ASP A 36 7.20 6.33 10.62
CA ASP A 36 7.92 6.70 9.39
C ASP A 36 6.94 6.92 8.22
N LYS A 37 5.96 6.02 8.06
CA LYS A 37 4.95 6.08 6.99
C LYS A 37 4.00 7.27 7.11
N SER A 38 3.69 7.68 8.33
CA SER A 38 2.86 8.86 8.63
C SER A 38 3.64 10.18 8.58
N ASP A 39 4.94 10.17 8.24
CA ASP A 39 5.83 11.34 8.26
C ASP A 39 5.82 12.10 9.62
N ILE A 40 5.69 11.37 10.74
CA ILE A 40 5.65 11.96 12.08
C ILE A 40 7.10 12.13 12.58
N PRO A 41 7.53 13.32 13.04
CA PRO A 41 8.85 13.47 13.64
C PRO A 41 8.94 12.74 14.99
N TYR A 42 9.84 11.77 15.08
CA TYR A 42 10.06 10.99 16.31
C TYR A 42 11.54 10.60 16.51
N SER A 43 11.85 10.18 17.73
CA SER A 43 13.08 9.53 18.15
C SER A 43 12.69 8.35 19.03
N ALA A 44 12.94 7.12 18.59
CA ALA A 44 12.62 5.90 19.31
C ALA A 44 13.88 5.15 19.72
N ARG A 45 13.86 4.57 20.92
CA ARG A 45 14.83 3.59 21.38
C ARG A 45 14.08 2.40 21.94
N PHE A 46 14.38 1.20 21.46
CA PHE A 46 13.63 0.03 21.86
C PHE A 46 14.48 -1.23 21.97
N ARG A 47 13.91 -2.19 22.68
CA ARG A 47 14.33 -3.59 22.78
C ARG A 47 13.12 -4.47 22.49
N ASP A 48 13.26 -5.77 22.67
CA ASP A 48 12.23 -6.76 22.33
C ASP A 48 10.93 -6.64 23.16
N THR A 49 10.96 -5.98 24.31
CA THR A 49 9.81 -5.89 25.24
C THR A 49 9.46 -4.48 25.69
N GLU A 50 10.22 -3.48 25.23
CA GLU A 50 10.05 -2.11 25.71
C GLU A 50 10.57 -1.11 24.70
N MET A 51 9.84 -0.02 24.57
CA MET A 51 10.18 1.13 23.74
C MET A 51 10.09 2.42 24.55
N VAL A 52 11.02 3.30 24.28
CA VAL A 52 11.03 4.70 24.69
C VAL A 52 10.88 5.54 23.43
N LEU A 53 9.79 6.30 23.36
CA LEU A 53 9.44 7.11 22.19
C LEU A 53 9.39 8.58 22.61
N THR A 54 10.12 9.41 21.87
CA THR A 54 9.97 10.86 21.90
C THR A 54 9.41 11.29 20.56
N PHE A 55 8.39 12.13 20.54
CA PHE A 55 7.73 12.55 19.29
C PHE A 55 7.27 14.01 19.38
N ASP A 56 6.90 14.59 18.25
CA ASP A 56 6.30 15.92 18.23
C ASP A 56 4.83 15.85 18.71
N GLY A 57 4.53 16.46 19.85
CA GLY A 57 3.23 16.48 20.52
C GLY A 57 2.11 17.09 19.69
N SER A 58 2.41 17.82 18.61
CA SER A 58 1.39 18.21 17.63
C SER A 58 0.72 17.01 16.96
N TYR A 59 1.36 15.83 16.97
CA TYR A 59 0.87 14.58 16.38
C TYR A 59 0.35 13.58 17.42
N ARG A 60 0.11 14.03 18.66
CA ARG A 60 -0.26 13.16 19.78
C ARG A 60 -1.40 12.20 19.46
N GLU A 61 -2.51 12.68 18.90
CA GLU A 61 -3.67 11.85 18.58
C GLU A 61 -3.33 10.75 17.54
N GLN A 62 -2.47 11.06 16.57
CA GLN A 62 -2.03 10.10 15.55
C GLN A 62 -1.12 9.03 16.15
N VAL A 63 -0.18 9.44 17.01
CA VAL A 63 0.72 8.52 17.71
C VAL A 63 -0.07 7.59 18.64
N GLU A 64 -1.02 8.12 19.41
CA GLU A 64 -1.90 7.32 20.27
C GLU A 64 -2.74 6.31 19.45
N SER A 65 -3.25 6.72 18.29
CA SER A 65 -3.96 5.83 17.35
C SER A 65 -3.08 4.70 16.83
N ILE A 66 -1.86 5.01 16.36
CA ILE A 66 -0.88 4.04 15.86
C ILE A 66 -0.54 3.01 16.95
N ILE A 67 -0.26 3.47 18.16
CA ILE A 67 0.06 2.60 19.30
C ILE A 67 -1.14 1.69 19.60
N THR A 68 -2.35 2.24 19.66
CA THR A 68 -3.57 1.47 19.95
C THR A 68 -3.81 0.38 18.90
N LYS A 69 -3.71 0.73 17.61
CA LYS A 69 -3.83 -0.23 16.49
C LYS A 69 -2.75 -1.30 16.52
N ALA A 70 -1.50 -0.95 16.86
CA ALA A 70 -0.42 -1.92 16.99
C ALA A 70 -0.63 -2.88 18.17
N MET A 71 -1.26 -2.41 19.25
CA MET A 71 -1.49 -3.20 20.47
C MET A 71 -2.74 -4.07 20.42
N SER A 72 -3.68 -3.80 19.51
CA SER A 72 -4.93 -4.57 19.44
C SER A 72 -4.74 -5.99 18.89
N GLY A 73 -3.71 -6.20 18.05
CA GLY A 73 -3.48 -7.48 17.36
C GLY A 73 -4.39 -7.69 16.14
N ASP A 74 -5.25 -6.72 15.82
CA ASP A 74 -6.17 -6.80 14.69
C ASP A 74 -5.42 -6.81 13.36
N TYR A 75 -4.26 -6.16 13.30
CA TYR A 75 -3.42 -6.16 12.09
C TYR A 75 -2.93 -7.56 11.73
N GLU A 76 -2.44 -8.31 12.72
CA GLU A 76 -1.99 -9.69 12.51
C GLU A 76 -3.15 -10.62 12.18
N ALA A 77 -4.32 -10.40 12.80
CA ALA A 77 -5.54 -11.13 12.45
C ALA A 77 -5.93 -10.88 10.98
N LEU A 78 -5.93 -9.62 10.56
CA LEU A 78 -6.17 -9.22 9.17
C LEU A 78 -5.18 -9.89 8.21
N LEU A 79 -3.88 -9.87 8.52
CA LEU A 79 -2.86 -10.53 7.70
C LEU A 79 -3.09 -12.04 7.61
N CYS A 80 -3.47 -12.70 8.71
CA CYS A 80 -3.80 -14.11 8.71
C CYS A 80 -5.02 -14.44 7.85
N GLU A 81 -6.07 -13.60 7.89
CA GLU A 81 -7.26 -13.73 7.05
C GLU A 81 -6.94 -13.56 5.56
N LEU A 82 -6.05 -12.63 5.23
CA LEU A 82 -5.55 -12.42 3.87
C LEU A 82 -4.68 -13.59 3.38
N GLN A 83 -3.99 -14.30 4.28
CA GLN A 83 -3.08 -15.40 3.98
C GLN A 83 -3.78 -16.78 3.86
N VAL A 84 -5.10 -16.88 4.06
CA VAL A 84 -5.83 -18.16 3.94
C VAL A 84 -5.66 -18.76 2.54
N TYR A 85 -4.84 -19.82 2.49
CA TYR A 85 -4.31 -20.53 1.33
C TYR A 85 -5.36 -20.81 0.24
N GLY A 86 -5.14 -20.24 -0.96
CA GLY A 86 -5.69 -20.76 -2.21
C GLY A 86 -6.77 -19.91 -2.90
N VAL A 87 -7.20 -18.78 -2.32
CA VAL A 87 -8.08 -17.84 -3.01
C VAL A 87 -7.24 -16.79 -3.74
N PRO A 88 -7.32 -16.67 -5.07
CA PRO A 88 -6.72 -15.54 -5.78
C PRO A 88 -7.27 -14.25 -5.18
N ASP A 89 -6.37 -13.37 -4.77
CA ASP A 89 -6.65 -11.96 -4.46
C ASP A 89 -7.57 -11.69 -3.24
N GLY A 90 -7.24 -12.28 -2.08
CA GLY A 90 -7.92 -12.01 -0.80
C GLY A 90 -8.01 -10.52 -0.41
N TYR A 91 -7.13 -9.68 -0.97
CA TYR A 91 -7.12 -8.23 -0.80
C TYR A 91 -8.40 -7.54 -1.29
N TYR A 92 -9.09 -8.05 -2.31
CA TYR A 92 -10.31 -7.39 -2.82
C TYR A 92 -11.45 -7.31 -1.78
N ARG A 93 -11.39 -8.12 -0.71
CA ARG A 93 -12.34 -8.02 0.42
C ARG A 93 -12.27 -6.65 1.09
N LEU A 94 -11.11 -6.01 1.05
CA LEU A 94 -10.85 -4.70 1.66
C LEU A 94 -11.40 -3.53 0.84
N LEU A 95 -11.94 -3.77 -0.36
CA LEU A 95 -12.53 -2.69 -1.17
C LEU A 95 -13.68 -1.96 -0.44
N GLY A 96 -14.40 -2.67 0.43
CA GLY A 96 -15.44 -2.08 1.28
C GLY A 96 -14.86 -1.06 2.25
N GLU A 97 -13.86 -1.48 3.03
CA GLU A 97 -13.17 -0.63 4.01
C GLU A 97 -12.45 0.55 3.35
N VAL A 98 -11.81 0.32 2.20
CA VAL A 98 -11.19 1.38 1.40
C VAL A 98 -12.22 2.39 0.91
N ALA A 99 -13.40 1.94 0.45
CA ALA A 99 -14.45 2.84 -0.01
C ALA A 99 -14.99 3.71 1.13
N GLU A 100 -15.21 3.11 2.30
CA GLU A 100 -15.65 3.82 3.50
C GLU A 100 -14.61 4.86 3.93
N LEU A 101 -13.34 4.48 4.02
CA LEU A 101 -12.25 5.38 4.39
C LEU A 101 -12.12 6.55 3.41
N MET A 102 -12.24 6.30 2.10
CA MET A 102 -12.14 7.35 1.08
C MET A 102 -13.44 8.16 0.88
N ASN A 103 -14.49 7.92 1.68
CA ASN A 103 -15.81 8.53 1.51
C ASN A 103 -16.36 8.39 0.08
N THR A 104 -16.16 7.21 -0.53
CA THR A 104 -16.62 6.89 -1.88
C THR A 104 -17.47 5.63 -1.89
N THR A 105 -18.03 5.25 -3.04
CA THR A 105 -18.81 4.02 -3.16
C THR A 105 -17.95 2.86 -3.63
N ILE A 106 -18.27 1.65 -3.18
CA ILE A 106 -17.63 0.42 -3.65
C ILE A 106 -17.73 0.32 -5.19
N GLY A 107 -18.88 0.68 -5.77
CA GLY A 107 -19.08 0.70 -7.21
C GLY A 107 -18.14 1.67 -7.94
N THR A 108 -17.79 2.81 -7.34
CA THR A 108 -16.81 3.77 -7.88
C THR A 108 -15.41 3.17 -7.92
N LEU A 109 -15.01 2.42 -6.88
CA LEU A 109 -13.72 1.72 -6.87
C LEU A 109 -13.71 0.53 -7.84
N GLN A 110 -14.80 -0.22 -7.91
CA GLN A 110 -14.96 -1.36 -8.84
C GLN A 110 -14.96 -0.95 -10.32
N ALA A 111 -15.35 0.29 -10.64
CA ALA A 111 -15.25 0.82 -12.00
C ALA A 111 -13.80 1.11 -12.45
N ARG A 112 -12.82 1.06 -11.53
CA ARG A 112 -11.39 1.19 -11.85
C ARG A 112 -10.83 -0.13 -12.38
N PRO A 113 -9.72 -0.12 -13.15
CA PRO A 113 -9.02 -1.35 -13.53
C PRO A 113 -8.62 -2.19 -12.32
N ASP A 114 -8.60 -3.52 -12.48
CA ASP A 114 -8.26 -4.49 -11.41
C ASP A 114 -6.91 -4.19 -10.74
N GLU A 115 -5.93 -3.73 -11.51
CA GLU A 115 -4.61 -3.28 -11.01
C GLU A 115 -4.73 -2.17 -9.97
N ILE A 116 -5.63 -1.20 -10.20
CA ILE A 116 -5.85 -0.07 -9.30
C ILE A 116 -6.59 -0.54 -8.05
N GLN A 117 -7.62 -1.37 -8.23
CA GLN A 117 -8.37 -1.94 -7.12
C GLN A 117 -7.44 -2.73 -6.19
N LEU A 118 -6.57 -3.57 -6.75
CA LEU A 118 -5.60 -4.36 -5.98
C LEU A 118 -4.54 -3.48 -5.31
N ALA A 119 -4.03 -2.47 -6.01
CA ALA A 119 -3.07 -1.51 -5.46
C ALA A 119 -3.66 -0.72 -4.29
N LEU A 120 -4.93 -0.31 -4.38
CA LEU A 120 -5.63 0.36 -3.28
C LEU A 120 -5.74 -0.54 -2.06
N CYS A 121 -6.22 -1.77 -2.22
CA CYS A 121 -6.36 -2.70 -1.10
C CYS A 121 -5.03 -3.05 -0.43
N LYS A 122 -3.97 -3.23 -1.22
CA LYS A 122 -2.64 -3.52 -0.66
C LYS A 122 -2.02 -2.30 0.01
N THR A 123 -2.19 -1.11 -0.56
CA THR A 123 -1.76 0.14 0.08
C THR A 123 -2.50 0.33 1.41
N TYR A 124 -3.81 0.06 1.45
CA TYR A 124 -4.57 0.07 2.69
C TYR A 124 -3.99 -0.90 3.74
N THR A 125 -3.69 -2.15 3.36
CA THR A 125 -3.04 -3.11 4.27
C THR A 125 -1.65 -2.65 4.72
N ASP A 126 -0.85 -2.07 3.82
CA ASP A 126 0.51 -1.61 4.14
C ASP A 126 0.48 -0.42 5.12
N PHE A 127 -0.53 0.43 5.06
CA PHE A 127 -0.68 1.61 5.90
C PHE A 127 -1.68 1.41 7.04
N TRP A 128 -2.21 0.21 7.26
CA TRP A 128 -3.31 -0.05 8.20
C TRP A 128 -3.06 0.48 9.62
N LEU A 129 -1.82 0.37 10.10
CA LEU A 129 -1.38 0.87 11.41
C LEU A 129 -1.30 2.40 11.51
N CYS A 130 -1.29 3.11 10.38
CA CYS A 130 -1.18 4.57 10.33
C CYS A 130 -2.52 5.23 10.70
N ASP A 131 -2.48 6.56 10.88
CA ASP A 131 -3.68 7.36 11.04
C ASP A 131 -4.47 7.45 9.71
N ASP A 132 -5.78 7.68 9.83
CA ASP A 132 -6.70 7.65 8.70
C ASP A 132 -6.37 8.69 7.62
N ALA A 133 -5.83 9.86 8.02
CA ALA A 133 -5.43 10.91 7.08
C ALA A 133 -4.20 10.48 6.26
N SER A 134 -3.21 9.84 6.88
CA SER A 134 -2.06 9.26 6.18
C SER A 134 -2.49 8.16 5.20
N ILE A 135 -3.42 7.28 5.61
CA ILE A 135 -3.92 6.22 4.72
C ILE A 135 -4.66 6.85 3.52
N GLN A 136 -5.57 7.80 3.75
CA GLN A 136 -6.29 8.49 2.67
C GLN A 136 -5.33 9.16 1.68
N ARG A 137 -4.30 9.85 2.17
CA ARG A 137 -3.29 10.52 1.34
C ARG A 137 -2.60 9.56 0.39
N GLU A 138 -2.22 8.37 0.86
CA GLU A 138 -1.55 7.38 0.00
C GLU A 138 -2.53 6.69 -0.96
N LEU A 139 -3.77 6.46 -0.56
CA LEU A 139 -4.80 5.95 -1.47
C LEU A 139 -5.10 6.95 -2.59
N ASP A 140 -5.17 8.24 -2.29
CA ASP A 140 -5.31 9.30 -3.29
C ASP A 140 -4.11 9.37 -4.25
N ARG A 141 -2.90 9.08 -3.76
CA ARG A 141 -1.71 8.92 -4.63
C ARG A 141 -1.87 7.75 -5.59
N VAL A 142 -2.39 6.61 -5.14
CA VAL A 142 -2.65 5.45 -6.04
C VAL A 142 -3.62 5.82 -7.16
N ILE A 143 -4.68 6.57 -6.85
CA ILE A 143 -5.66 7.03 -7.84
C ILE A 143 -5.03 8.07 -8.80
N SER A 144 -4.26 9.02 -8.27
CA SER A 144 -3.73 10.15 -9.04
C SER A 144 -2.49 9.83 -9.87
N VAL A 145 -1.60 8.94 -9.41
CA VAL A 145 -0.41 8.50 -10.15
C VAL A 145 -0.80 7.82 -11.47
N ASN A 146 -1.92 7.09 -11.49
CA ASN A 146 -2.45 6.50 -12.72
C ASN A 146 -3.11 7.49 -13.69
N GLY A 147 -3.46 8.70 -13.25
CA GLY A 147 -3.89 9.77 -14.15
C GLY A 147 -2.74 10.29 -15.02
N ARG A 148 -1.51 10.30 -14.47
CA ARG A 148 -0.30 10.70 -15.20
C ARG A 148 0.24 9.59 -16.08
N THR A 149 0.36 8.35 -15.60
CA THR A 149 0.85 7.24 -16.44
C THR A 149 -0.05 6.96 -17.64
N VAL A 150 -1.39 7.04 -17.54
CA VAL A 150 -2.25 6.85 -18.73
C VAL A 150 -2.10 7.99 -19.74
N SER A 151 -2.00 9.24 -19.29
CA SER A 151 -1.76 10.40 -20.17
C SER A 151 -0.38 10.34 -20.81
N ASP A 152 0.65 10.02 -20.04
CA ASP A 152 2.04 9.91 -20.48
C ASP A 152 2.23 8.69 -21.40
N ILE A 153 1.53 7.58 -21.16
CA ILE A 153 1.52 6.41 -22.06
C ILE A 153 0.82 6.78 -23.38
N GLN A 154 -0.30 7.50 -23.35
CA GLN A 154 -0.97 7.97 -24.57
C GLN A 154 -0.12 8.99 -25.35
N GLU A 155 0.58 9.89 -24.67
CA GLU A 155 1.54 10.80 -25.31
C GLU A 155 2.76 10.06 -25.85
N HIS A 156 3.29 9.09 -25.12
CA HIS A 156 4.42 8.28 -25.56
C HIS A 156 4.05 7.37 -26.74
N GLU A 157 2.82 6.87 -26.83
CA GLU A 157 2.26 6.17 -28.00
C GLU A 157 2.17 7.10 -29.23
N LYS A 158 1.76 8.37 -29.03
CA LYS A 158 1.78 9.42 -30.07
C LYS A 158 3.20 9.79 -30.52
N ILE A 159 4.17 9.75 -29.60
CA ILE A 159 5.58 10.05 -29.89
C ILE A 159 6.27 8.84 -30.56
N LYS A 160 5.95 7.62 -30.16
CA LYS A 160 6.46 6.37 -30.75
C LYS A 160 6.02 6.18 -32.20
N THR A 161 4.81 6.61 -32.55
CA THR A 161 4.35 6.62 -33.96
C THR A 161 5.11 7.65 -34.81
N GLN A 162 5.75 8.66 -34.21
CA GLN A 162 6.52 9.69 -34.91
C GLN A 162 8.05 9.48 -34.94
N LYS A 163 8.64 8.66 -34.06
CA LYS A 163 10.11 8.51 -33.99
C LYS A 163 10.56 7.05 -34.08
N LYS A 164 10.93 6.64 -35.30
CA LYS A 164 11.61 5.39 -35.61
C LYS A 164 13.05 5.69 -36.06
N ALA A 165 14.03 5.65 -35.13
CA ALA A 165 15.44 5.25 -35.32
C ALA A 165 16.32 5.61 -34.08
N PRO A 166 17.43 4.89 -33.81
CA PRO A 166 17.92 4.60 -32.44
C PRO A 166 19.29 5.22 -32.08
N THR A 167 19.61 5.33 -30.78
CA THR A 167 21.01 5.26 -30.30
C THR A 167 21.11 4.73 -28.87
N ALA A 168 22.18 3.96 -28.63
CA ALA A 168 22.45 3.06 -27.50
C ALA A 168 23.35 3.72 -26.40
N PRO A 169 23.70 3.02 -25.30
CA PRO A 169 23.80 3.56 -23.93
C PRO A 169 25.22 3.87 -23.44
N THR A 170 25.35 4.45 -22.24
CA THR A 170 26.61 4.48 -21.49
C THR A 170 26.37 4.30 -19.99
N GLN A 171 27.06 3.31 -19.41
CA GLN A 171 27.19 3.05 -17.97
C GLN A 171 28.35 3.89 -17.42
N ASP A 172 28.31 4.27 -16.14
CA ASP A 172 29.48 4.06 -15.27
C ASP A 172 29.15 4.05 -13.78
N SER A 173 29.93 3.25 -13.06
CA SER A 173 29.77 2.81 -11.68
C SER A 173 30.54 3.66 -10.66
N ALA A 174 29.99 3.86 -9.46
CA ALA A 174 30.75 4.06 -8.22
C ALA A 174 29.89 3.68 -7.00
N GLU A 175 30.41 2.82 -6.15
CA GLU A 175 29.77 2.24 -4.97
C GLU A 175 29.57 3.32 -3.89
N LYS A 176 28.32 3.77 -3.71
CA LYS A 176 27.90 4.80 -2.75
C LYS A 176 26.96 4.16 -1.72
N VAL A 177 27.22 4.40 -0.43
CA VAL A 177 26.29 4.06 0.65
C VAL A 177 24.94 4.72 0.32
N ARG A 178 23.89 3.90 0.20
CA ARG A 178 22.59 4.32 -0.35
C ARG A 178 21.93 5.34 0.57
N THR A 179 21.69 6.54 0.04
CA THR A 179 20.96 7.62 0.71
C THR A 179 19.49 7.26 0.90
N PHE A 180 18.80 7.88 1.86
CA PHE A 180 17.36 7.61 2.12
C PHE A 180 16.47 7.76 0.87
N ALA A 181 16.78 8.72 0.00
CA ALA A 181 16.13 8.86 -1.31
C ALA A 181 16.36 7.64 -2.23
N GLU A 182 17.54 7.02 -2.19
CA GLU A 182 17.87 5.79 -2.94
C GLU A 182 17.29 4.52 -2.31
N LEU A 183 17.01 4.54 -0.99
CA LEU A 183 16.28 3.47 -0.31
C LEU A 183 14.78 3.57 -0.59
N PHE A 184 14.22 4.79 -0.60
CA PHE A 184 12.84 5.07 -0.99
C PHE A 184 12.61 4.77 -2.48
N GLU A 185 13.53 5.18 -3.36
CA GLU A 185 13.52 4.75 -4.76
C GLU A 185 13.77 3.25 -4.92
N ASN A 186 14.58 2.59 -4.10
CA ASN A 186 14.71 1.11 -4.16
C ASN A 186 13.45 0.39 -3.68
N TYR A 187 12.79 0.91 -2.65
CA TYR A 187 11.52 0.39 -2.15
C TYR A 187 10.43 0.56 -3.20
N GLN A 188 10.34 1.76 -3.81
CA GLN A 188 9.49 1.96 -4.98
C GLN A 188 9.93 1.09 -6.16
N ARG A 189 11.21 0.94 -6.51
CA ARG A 189 11.63 0.06 -7.62
C ARG A 189 11.35 -1.43 -7.37
N ARG A 190 11.41 -1.88 -6.11
CA ARG A 190 11.10 -3.26 -5.69
C ARG A 190 9.59 -3.51 -5.61
N ASN A 191 8.79 -2.54 -5.18
CA ASN A 191 7.34 -2.70 -4.96
C ASN A 191 6.45 -2.06 -6.04
N ALA A 192 6.97 -1.16 -6.88
CA ALA A 192 6.21 -0.50 -7.96
C ALA A 192 6.10 -1.34 -9.23
N ASN A 193 6.88 -2.42 -9.37
CA ASN A 193 6.88 -3.22 -10.60
C ASN A 193 6.22 -4.60 -10.47
N ASP A 194 5.87 -5.07 -9.27
CA ASP A 194 5.18 -6.37 -9.17
C ASP A 194 3.78 -6.38 -9.80
N TYR A 195 3.16 -5.21 -10.02
CA TYR A 195 1.87 -5.08 -10.73
C TYR A 195 2.01 -4.86 -12.23
N PHE A 196 3.18 -4.39 -12.69
CA PHE A 196 3.41 -3.94 -14.07
C PHE A 196 4.39 -4.83 -14.85
N THR A 197 4.85 -5.94 -14.28
CA THR A 197 5.56 -6.96 -15.05
C THR A 197 4.64 -7.55 -16.11
N ARG A 198 5.22 -7.95 -17.25
CA ARG A 198 4.50 -8.68 -18.31
C ARG A 198 3.79 -9.93 -17.78
N GLU A 199 4.30 -10.51 -16.69
CA GLU A 199 3.74 -11.67 -16.00
C GLU A 199 2.53 -11.29 -15.15
N ALA A 200 2.58 -10.19 -14.40
CA ALA A 200 1.44 -9.65 -13.69
C ALA A 200 0.29 -9.27 -14.63
N HIS A 201 0.57 -8.57 -15.74
CA HIS A 201 -0.45 -8.26 -16.75
C HIS A 201 -1.04 -9.50 -17.42
N LYS A 202 -0.24 -10.56 -17.65
CA LYS A 202 -0.76 -11.84 -18.17
C LYS A 202 -1.68 -12.50 -17.16
N HIS A 203 -1.30 -12.50 -15.88
CA HIS A 203 -2.09 -13.06 -14.80
C HIS A 203 -3.42 -12.30 -14.63
N LEU A 204 -3.38 -10.96 -14.66
CA LEU A 204 -4.56 -10.11 -14.60
C LEU A 204 -5.47 -10.27 -15.83
N ALA A 205 -4.91 -10.39 -17.03
CA ALA A 205 -5.68 -10.68 -18.24
C ALA A 205 -6.33 -12.08 -18.20
N GLU A 206 -5.72 -13.03 -17.50
CA GLU A 206 -6.29 -14.35 -17.26
C GLU A 206 -7.44 -14.29 -16.25
N ILE A 207 -7.29 -13.50 -15.18
CA ILE A 207 -8.36 -13.24 -14.20
C ILE A 207 -9.57 -12.59 -14.87
N ALA A 208 -9.34 -11.54 -15.66
CA ALA A 208 -10.42 -10.85 -16.38
C ALA A 208 -11.19 -11.80 -17.31
N ARG A 209 -10.49 -12.70 -18.02
CA ARG A 209 -11.14 -13.71 -18.87
C ARG A 209 -11.96 -14.72 -18.07
N ARG A 210 -11.46 -15.18 -16.92
CA ARG A 210 -12.19 -16.11 -16.05
C ARG A 210 -13.45 -15.46 -15.47
N ARG A 211 -13.38 -14.19 -15.07
CA ARG A 211 -14.56 -13.43 -14.60
C ARG A 211 -15.60 -13.32 -15.72
N GLN A 212 -15.17 -12.95 -16.92
CA GLN A 212 -16.05 -12.88 -18.09
C GLN A 212 -16.69 -14.22 -18.45
N SER A 213 -15.95 -15.33 -18.35
CA SER A 213 -16.52 -16.67 -18.59
C SER A 213 -17.52 -17.07 -17.51
N THR A 214 -17.23 -16.80 -16.23
CA THR A 214 -18.18 -17.08 -15.14
C THR A 214 -19.46 -16.24 -15.23
N GLU A 215 -19.36 -15.00 -15.71
CA GLU A 215 -20.50 -14.12 -15.91
C GLU A 215 -21.34 -14.57 -17.12
N GLN A 216 -20.69 -14.98 -18.21
CA GLN A 216 -21.35 -15.62 -19.36
C GLN A 216 -22.07 -16.91 -18.96
N GLU A 217 -21.43 -17.80 -18.20
CA GLU A 217 -22.05 -19.03 -17.70
C GLU A 217 -23.27 -18.75 -16.81
N ARG A 218 -23.19 -17.73 -15.94
CA ARG A 218 -24.34 -17.27 -15.15
C ARG A 218 -25.47 -16.78 -16.04
N THR A 219 -25.18 -15.94 -17.04
CA THR A 219 -26.22 -15.45 -17.96
C THR A 219 -26.89 -16.60 -18.74
N ILE A 220 -26.12 -17.58 -19.23
CA ILE A 220 -26.65 -18.75 -19.94
C ILE A 220 -27.53 -19.60 -19.03
N GLN A 221 -27.10 -19.87 -17.79
CA GLN A 221 -27.91 -20.61 -16.82
C GLN A 221 -29.23 -19.89 -16.51
N THR A 222 -29.18 -18.56 -16.42
CA THR A 222 -30.37 -17.74 -16.16
C THR A 222 -31.34 -17.77 -17.36
N GLU A 223 -30.84 -17.64 -18.58
CA GLU A 223 -31.63 -17.76 -19.81
C GLU A 223 -32.23 -19.17 -20.00
N GLU A 224 -31.50 -20.24 -19.67
CA GLU A 224 -32.02 -21.60 -19.72
C GLU A 224 -33.15 -21.84 -18.71
N LEU A 225 -33.03 -21.26 -17.52
CA LEU A 225 -34.07 -21.31 -16.49
C LEU A 225 -35.33 -20.55 -16.94
N GLU A 226 -35.17 -19.39 -17.56
CA GLU A 226 -36.28 -18.62 -18.13
C GLU A 226 -36.95 -19.33 -19.31
N ARG A 227 -36.18 -20.01 -20.16
CA ARG A 227 -36.73 -20.83 -21.26
C ARG A 227 -37.50 -22.05 -20.75
N LYS A 228 -37.05 -22.69 -19.68
CA LYS A 228 -37.75 -23.81 -19.03
C LYS A 228 -39.01 -23.39 -18.29
N ASN A 229 -39.08 -22.13 -17.83
CA ASN A 229 -40.23 -21.56 -17.12
C ASN A 229 -41.18 -20.76 -18.02
N ARG A 230 -40.97 -20.72 -19.34
CA ARG A 230 -41.97 -20.18 -20.26
C ARG A 230 -43.10 -21.20 -20.46
N PRO A 231 -44.37 -20.82 -20.27
CA PRO A 231 -45.54 -21.69 -20.44
C PRO A 231 -45.78 -22.07 -21.90
#